data_AF-A0ABD4TEA5-F1
#
_entry.id   AF-A0ABD4TEA5-F1
#
_cell.length_a   1.000
_cell.length_b   1.000
_cell.length_c   1.000
_cell.angle_alpha   90.00
_cell.angle_beta   90.00
_cell.angle_gamma   90.00
#
_symmetry.space_group_name_H-M   'P 1'
#
loop_
_entity.id
_entity.type
_entity.pdbx_description
1 polymer ?
#
loop_
_entity_poly.entity_id
_entity_poly.type
_entity_poly.pdbx_seq_one_letter_code
_entity_poly.pdbx_strand_id
1 'polypeptide(L)'
;MYASLLIETLSGEGQPYARNLKNGIDKNTEILRSVATIRKIHEELIPLKLVRLDQVVRSELEAYPDTEIRYSGASAHVRADELLPEVFANVLSNAVKFGGSEVQVTVTVE
;
A
#
# COMPACT_ATOMS: atom_id res chain seq x y z
N MET A 1 -7.24 14.77 8.32
CA MET A 1 -6.64 15.97 8.93
C MET A 1 -7.45 16.49 10.12
N TYR A 2 -8.72 16.89 9.95
CA TYR A 2 -9.56 17.35 11.08
C TYR A 2 -9.87 16.29 12.15
N ALA A 3 -10.06 15.03 11.75
CA ALA A 3 -10.30 13.94 12.71
C ALA A 3 -9.08 13.67 13.63
N SER A 4 -7.86 13.85 13.13
CA SER A 4 -6.63 13.73 13.93
C SER A 4 -6.53 14.85 14.96
N LEU A 5 -6.82 16.09 14.55
CA LEU A 5 -6.86 17.25 15.43
C LEU A 5 -7.92 17.07 16.53
N LEU A 6 -9.10 16.54 16.21
CA LEU A 6 -10.15 16.21 17.17
C LEU A 6 -9.70 15.18 18.22
N ILE A 7 -8.92 14.18 17.82
CA ILE A 7 -8.36 13.16 18.74
C ILE A 7 -7.31 13.76 19.69
N GLU A 8 -6.53 14.72 19.22
CA GLU A 8 -5.53 15.45 20.03
C GLU A 8 -6.18 16.44 21.00
N THR A 9 -7.32 17.02 20.62
CA THR A 9 -8.00 18.07 21.41
C THR A 9 -8.99 17.50 22.43
N LEU A 10 -9.56 16.31 22.17
CA LEU A 10 -10.52 15.68 23.07
C LEU A 10 -9.81 14.86 24.17
N SER A 11 -10.09 15.19 25.42
CA SER A 11 -9.69 14.42 26.61
C SER A 11 -10.90 13.76 27.28
N GLY A 12 -10.73 12.57 27.85
CA GLY A 12 -11.79 11.81 28.52
C GLY A 12 -12.65 10.98 27.56
N GLU A 13 -13.93 10.83 27.88
CA GLU A 13 -14.85 9.89 27.19
C GLU A 13 -15.10 10.21 25.71
N GLY A 14 -14.82 11.42 25.23
CA GLY A 14 -14.98 11.81 23.81
C GLY A 14 -13.88 11.27 22.87
N GLN A 15 -12.71 10.96 23.42
CA GLN A 15 -11.53 10.56 22.65
C GLN A 15 -11.67 9.18 21.97
N PRO A 16 -12.23 8.14 22.62
CA PRO A 16 -12.52 6.85 21.98
C PRO A 16 -13.47 6.97 20.79
N TYR A 17 -14.50 7.81 20.88
CA TYR A 17 -15.46 8.03 19.78
C TYR A 17 -14.79 8.70 18.58
N ALA A 18 -13.95 9.72 18.81
CA ALA A 18 -13.19 10.38 17.76
C ALA A 18 -12.20 9.41 17.07
N ARG A 19 -11.56 8.52 17.84
CA ARG A 19 -10.71 7.44 17.30
C ARG A 19 -11.48 6.46 16.44
N ASN A 20 -12.64 5.99 16.91
CA ASN A 20 -13.48 5.07 16.14
C ASN A 20 -13.98 5.69 14.84
N LEU A 21 -14.34 6.98 14.87
CA LEU A 21 -14.72 7.73 13.68
C LEU A 21 -13.57 7.82 12.67
N LYS A 22 -12.37 8.18 13.12
CA LYS A 22 -11.18 8.23 12.26
C LYS A 22 -10.88 6.86 11.65
N ASN A 23 -10.89 5.80 12.46
CA ASN A 23 -10.65 4.44 11.99
C ASN A 23 -11.71 4.00 10.96
N GLY A 24 -12.97 4.39 11.14
CA GLY A 24 -14.04 4.14 10.17
C GLY A 24 -13.83 4.89 8.85
N ILE A 25 -13.40 6.16 8.90
CA ILE A 25 -13.08 6.95 7.71
C ILE A 25 -11.89 6.35 6.96
N ASP A 26 -10.82 6.00 7.68
CA ASP A 26 -9.62 5.41 7.07
C ASP A 26 -9.98 4.08 6.40
N LYS A 27 -10.77 3.24 7.07
CA LYS A 27 -11.25 1.96 6.53
C LYS A 27 -12.17 2.12 5.31
N ASN A 28 -13.10 3.08 5.34
CA ASN A 28 -13.93 3.37 4.17
C ASN A 28 -13.12 3.92 3.00
N THR A 29 -12.09 4.73 3.27
CA THR A 29 -11.19 5.26 2.23
C THR A 29 -10.39 4.13 1.59
N GLU A 30 -9.91 3.17 2.39
CA GLU A 30 -9.25 1.95 1.92
C GLU A 30 -10.20 1.10 1.05
N ILE A 31 -11.44 0.88 1.51
CA ILE A 31 -12.47 0.15 0.75
C ILE A 31 -12.79 0.84 -0.58
N LEU A 32 -13.02 2.16 -0.56
CA LEU A 32 -13.31 2.92 -1.77
C LEU A 32 -12.16 2.88 -2.76
N ARG A 33 -10.91 2.94 -2.28
CA ARG A 33 -9.73 2.74 -3.12
C ARG A 33 -9.75 1.35 -3.76
N SER A 34 -9.95 0.28 -2.97
CA SER A 34 -10.02 -1.09 -3.51
C SER A 34 -11.12 -1.27 -4.56
N VAL A 35 -12.32 -0.72 -4.32
CA VAL A 35 -13.44 -0.78 -5.29
C VAL A 35 -13.14 0.03 -6.55
N ALA A 36 -12.51 1.20 -6.42
CA ALA A 36 -12.08 2.00 -7.56
C ALA A 36 -11.02 1.27 -8.40
N THR A 37 -10.05 0.61 -7.76
CA THR A 37 -9.06 -0.25 -8.41
C THR A 37 -9.74 -1.41 -9.15
N ILE A 38 -10.72 -2.09 -8.54
CA ILE A 38 -11.50 -3.15 -9.20
C ILE A 38 -12.28 -2.62 -10.41
N ARG A 39 -12.97 -1.48 -10.30
CA ARG A 39 -13.66 -0.88 -11.45
C ARG A 39 -12.69 -0.51 -12.55
N LYS A 40 -11.52 0.02 -12.22
CA LYS A 40 -10.45 0.34 -13.18
C LYS A 40 -9.94 -0.90 -13.92
N ILE A 41 -9.81 -2.04 -13.23
CA ILE A 41 -9.48 -3.35 -13.83
C ILE A 41 -10.61 -3.86 -14.76
N HIS A 42 -11.88 -3.58 -14.42
CA HIS A 42 -13.05 -4.16 -15.10
C HIS A 42 -13.60 -3.32 -16.27
N GLU A 43 -13.44 -1.99 -16.24
CA GLU A 43 -14.08 -1.07 -17.20
C GLU A 43 -13.15 -0.65 -18.36
N GLU A 44 -11.83 -0.82 -18.25
CA GLU A 44 -10.89 -0.47 -19.33
C GLU A 44 -9.95 -1.65 -19.63
N LEU A 45 -9.86 -2.04 -20.91
CA LEU A 45 -8.71 -2.77 -21.43
C LEU A 45 -7.50 -1.84 -21.32
N ILE A 46 -6.92 -1.73 -20.12
CA ILE A 46 -5.78 -0.84 -19.89
C ILE A 46 -4.62 -1.41 -20.72
N PRO A 47 -4.09 -0.66 -21.69
CA PRO A 47 -3.07 -1.17 -22.57
C PRO A 47 -1.82 -1.47 -21.74
N LEU A 48 -1.38 -2.73 -21.78
CA LEU A 48 -0.14 -3.16 -21.15
C LEU A 48 1.03 -2.44 -21.81
N LYS A 49 1.87 -1.80 -20.98
CA LYS A 49 3.08 -1.11 -21.41
C LYS A 49 4.29 -1.92 -21.00
N LEU A 50 5.41 -1.69 -21.68
CA LEU A 50 6.68 -2.25 -21.25
C LEU A 50 7.16 -1.46 -20.03
N VAL A 51 7.28 -2.14 -18.89
CA VAL A 51 7.66 -1.54 -17.61
C VAL A 51 8.98 -2.14 -17.13
N ARG A 52 9.91 -1.29 -16.71
CA ARG A 52 11.15 -1.72 -16.04
C ARG A 52 10.82 -2.17 -14.63
N LEU A 53 10.87 -3.47 -14.38
CA LEU A 53 10.44 -4.03 -13.10
C LEU A 53 11.30 -3.53 -11.94
N ASP A 54 12.62 -3.41 -12.14
CA ASP A 54 13.55 -2.87 -11.13
C ASP A 54 13.11 -1.51 -10.58
N GLN A 55 12.69 -0.61 -11.46
CA GLN A 55 12.31 0.74 -11.08
C GLN A 55 11.05 0.74 -10.22
N VAL A 56 10.07 -0.08 -10.57
CA VAL A 56 8.81 -0.19 -9.82
C VAL A 56 9.05 -0.82 -8.46
N VAL A 57 9.82 -1.91 -8.39
CA VAL A 57 10.13 -2.54 -7.10
C VAL A 57 10.87 -1.55 -6.20
N ARG A 58 11.93 -0.91 -6.70
CA ARG A 58 12.71 0.05 -5.91
C ARG A 58 11.85 1.22 -5.40
N SER A 59 10.98 1.79 -6.23
CA SER A 59 10.12 2.89 -5.79
C SER A 59 9.17 2.48 -4.68
N GLU A 60 8.65 1.25 -4.70
CA GLU A 60 7.76 0.76 -3.64
C GLU A 60 8.53 0.41 -2.35
N LEU A 61 9.78 -0.02 -2.44
CA LEU A 61 10.63 -0.26 -1.26
C LEU A 61 10.95 1.03 -0.48
N GLU A 62 11.01 2.19 -1.16
CA GLU A 62 11.22 3.49 -0.51
C GLU A 62 10.10 3.83 0.50
N ALA A 63 8.91 3.24 0.36
CA ALA A 63 7.79 3.43 1.29
C ALA A 63 7.98 2.72 2.64
N TYR A 64 8.98 1.84 2.78
CA TYR A 64 9.21 1.00 3.97
C TYR A 64 10.65 1.10 4.52
N PRO A 65 11.14 2.30 4.89
CA PRO A 65 12.52 2.49 5.34
C PRO A 65 12.86 1.74 6.64
N ASP A 66 11.86 1.45 7.47
CA ASP A 66 12.02 0.80 8.78
C ASP A 66 11.90 -0.74 8.73
N THR A 67 11.70 -1.32 7.55
CA THR A 67 11.57 -2.79 7.36
C THR A 67 12.82 -3.33 6.67
N GLU A 68 13.36 -4.45 7.15
CA GLU A 68 14.46 -5.13 6.46
C GLU A 68 13.92 -5.84 5.20
N ILE A 69 14.04 -5.17 4.05
CA ILE A 69 13.64 -5.72 2.75
C ILE A 69 14.86 -5.96 1.87
N ARG A 70 15.02 -7.21 1.42
CA ARG A 70 16.12 -7.65 0.54
C ARG A 70 15.65 -7.74 -0.89
N TYR A 71 16.30 -6.99 -1.78
CA TYR A 71 16.07 -7.02 -3.21
C TYR A 71 17.40 -6.88 -3.97
N SER A 72 17.72 -7.88 -4.80
CA SER A 72 18.97 -7.90 -5.58
C SER A 72 18.92 -7.08 -6.87
N GLY A 73 17.75 -6.52 -7.21
CA GLY A 73 17.51 -5.92 -8.51
C GLY A 73 17.11 -6.95 -9.58
N ALA A 74 16.49 -6.48 -10.66
CA ALA A 74 16.12 -7.32 -11.80
C ALA A 74 16.17 -6.54 -13.13
N SER A 75 16.92 -6.99 -14.12
CA SER A 75 16.93 -6.36 -15.46
C SER A 75 15.68 -6.66 -16.30
N ALA A 76 14.67 -7.31 -15.72
CA ALA A 76 13.47 -7.74 -16.41
C ALA A 76 12.57 -6.55 -16.82
N HIS A 77 12.01 -6.65 -18.02
CA HIS A 77 10.92 -5.80 -18.46
C HIS A 77 9.65 -6.64 -18.52
N VAL A 78 8.57 -6.14 -17.91
CA VAL A 78 7.29 -6.83 -17.89
C VAL A 78 6.26 -6.04 -18.68
N ARG A 79 5.27 -6.74 -19.26
CA ARG A 79 4.08 -6.09 -19.81
C ARG A 79 3.07 -5.93 -18.69
N ALA A 80 2.90 -4.71 -18.22
CA ALA A 80 1.97 -4.41 -17.13
C ALA A 80 1.28 -3.08 -17.38
N ASP A 81 0.13 -2.90 -16.74
CA ASP A 81 -0.56 -1.63 -16.67
C ASP A 81 -0.04 -0.79 -15.49
N GLU A 82 -0.72 0.32 -15.24
CA GLU A 82 -0.42 1.25 -14.15
C GLU A 82 -0.74 0.72 -12.75
N LEU A 83 -1.32 -0.48 -12.63
CA LEU A 83 -1.66 -1.10 -11.34
C LEU A 83 -0.53 -1.97 -10.79
N LEU A 84 0.52 -2.24 -11.58
CA LEU A 84 1.68 -3.00 -11.11
C LEU A 84 2.28 -2.47 -9.80
N PRO A 85 2.46 -1.14 -9.61
CA PRO A 85 2.95 -0.61 -8.33
C PRO A 85 1.99 -0.92 -7.16
N GLU A 86 0.67 -0.87 -7.39
CA GLU A 86 -0.34 -1.16 -6.38
C GLU A 86 -0.30 -2.64 -5.93
N VAL A 87 0.03 -3.56 -6.84
CA VAL A 87 0.26 -4.98 -6.48
C VAL A 87 1.42 -5.10 -5.50
N PHE A 88 2.54 -4.44 -5.77
CA PHE A 88 3.70 -4.44 -4.87
C PHE A 88 3.36 -3.80 -3.52
N ALA A 89 2.72 -2.63 -3.51
CA ALA A 89 2.29 -1.95 -2.30
C ALA A 89 1.40 -2.86 -1.43
N ASN A 90 0.47 -3.60 -2.05
CA ASN A 90 -0.43 -4.49 -1.33
C ASN A 90 0.32 -5.68 -0.70
N VAL A 91 1.20 -6.33 -1.45
CA VAL A 91 1.97 -7.49 -0.93
C VAL A 91 2.96 -7.05 0.15
N LEU A 92 3.68 -5.95 -0.06
CA LEU A 92 4.61 -5.39 0.92
C LEU A 92 3.88 -4.92 2.18
N SER A 93 2.77 -4.20 2.04
CA SER A 93 1.93 -3.79 3.16
C SER A 93 1.44 -5.00 3.95
N ASN A 94 1.07 -6.10 3.29
CA ASN A 94 0.62 -7.31 3.98
C ASN A 94 1.78 -7.97 4.72
N ALA A 95 2.96 -8.08 4.10
CA ALA A 95 4.14 -8.64 4.74
C ALA A 95 4.51 -7.86 6.02
N VAL A 96 4.49 -6.53 5.97
CA VAL A 96 4.77 -5.67 7.14
C VAL A 96 3.67 -5.76 8.19
N LYS A 97 2.39 -5.73 7.78
CA LYS A 97 1.25 -5.78 8.71
C LYS A 97 1.18 -7.09 9.50
N PHE A 98 1.49 -8.22 8.86
CA PHE A 98 1.28 -9.55 9.44
C PHE A 98 2.57 -10.26 9.87
N GLY A 99 3.74 -9.75 9.48
CA GLY A 99 5.03 -10.39 9.77
C GLY A 99 5.58 -10.17 11.18
N GLY A 100 5.05 -9.19 11.93
CA GLY A 100 5.55 -8.85 13.26
C GLY A 100 6.80 -7.95 13.24
N SER A 101 7.34 -7.63 14.42
CA SER A 101 8.39 -6.61 14.60
C SER A 101 9.78 -6.98 14.06
N GLU A 102 10.02 -8.26 13.74
CA GLU A 102 11.30 -8.77 13.22
C GLU A 102 11.16 -9.36 11.81
N VAL A 103 10.11 -8.98 11.08
CA VAL A 103 9.89 -9.51 9.74
C VAL A 103 11.01 -9.11 8.79
N GLN A 104 11.52 -10.10 8.06
CA GLN A 104 12.42 -9.92 6.94
C GLN A 104 11.70 -10.27 5.65
N VAL A 105 11.63 -9.33 4.71
CA VAL A 105 10.96 -9.53 3.42
C VAL A 105 12.03 -9.70 2.35
N THR A 106 11.88 -10.70 1.48
CA THR A 106 12.77 -10.88 0.33
C THR A 106 11.94 -10.83 -0.95
N VAL A 107 12.37 -9.99 -1.90
CA VAL A 107 11.76 -9.88 -3.23
C VAL A 107 12.70 -10.55 -4.23
N THR A 108 12.19 -11.56 -4.95
CA THR A 108 12.90 -12.28 -6.01
C THR A 108 12.15 -12.15 -7.32
N VAL A 109 12.87 -12.14 -8.44
CA VAL A 109 12.31 -12.15 -9.79
C VAL A 109 12.90 -13.36 -10.52
N GLU A 110 12.03 -14.19 -11.09
CA GLU A 110 12.36 -15.43 -11.80
C GLU A 110 11.75 -15.46 -13.21
#